data_AF-A0A426XZQ1-F1
#
_entry.id   AF-A0A426XZQ1-F1
#
_cell.length_a   1.000
_cell.length_b   1.000
_cell.length_c   1.000
_cell.angle_alpha   90.00
_cell.angle_beta   90.00
_cell.angle_gamma   90.00
#
_symmetry.space_group_name_H-M   'P 1'
#
loop_
_entity.id
_entity.type
_entity.pdbx_description
1 polymer ?
#
loop_
_entity_poly.entity_id
_entity_poly.type
_entity_poly.pdbx_seq_one_letter_code
_entity_poly.pdbx_strand_id
1 'polypeptide(L)'
;MRARNYSIPEVDKLKAKFIAGRIIPAIATATAMATGLVCLELYKVLAGGHKVEDYRNTFANLALPLFSMAEPVPPNVMKHQDRSWTIWDRWIVKGDLTLRELLGWLKDKGLNAYSISSGTSLLYNSMFSRHNNRMDRKVVDLIKEVAKVEVPLYRRHVDVVVACEDDKDGEDVDIPLVSIYFR
;
A
#
# COMPACT_ATOMS: atom_id res chain seq x y z
N MET A 1 0.49 -43.59 9.07
CA MET A 1 1.29 -44.50 8.21
C MET A 1 2.65 -43.92 7.85
N ARG A 2 2.77 -42.78 7.14
CA ARG A 2 4.09 -42.19 6.83
C ARG A 2 4.98 -41.96 8.07
N ALA A 3 4.41 -41.49 9.18
CA ALA A 3 5.15 -41.27 10.44
C ALA A 3 5.86 -42.55 10.96
N ARG A 4 5.22 -43.73 10.86
CA ARG A 4 5.80 -45.03 11.26
C ARG A 4 7.05 -45.39 10.45
N ASN A 5 7.04 -45.09 9.15
CA ASN A 5 8.16 -45.43 8.26
C ASN A 5 9.43 -44.64 8.58
N TYR A 6 9.31 -43.49 9.24
CA TYR A 6 10.43 -42.61 9.59
C TYR A 6 10.65 -42.52 11.10
N SER A 7 10.05 -43.43 11.90
CA SER A 7 10.12 -43.39 13.37
C SER A 7 9.71 -42.04 13.99
N ILE A 8 8.78 -41.33 13.34
CA ILE A 8 8.21 -40.08 13.84
C ILE A 8 7.00 -40.41 14.74
N PRO A 9 6.86 -39.76 15.91
CA PRO A 9 5.68 -39.96 16.76
C PRO A 9 4.37 -39.70 16.02
N GLU A 10 3.44 -40.65 16.10
CA GLU A 10 2.09 -40.48 15.57
C GLU A 10 1.31 -39.43 16.37
N VAL A 11 0.44 -38.71 15.68
CA VAL A 11 -0.45 -37.71 16.26
C VAL A 11 -1.90 -38.16 16.14
N ASP A 12 -2.73 -37.73 17.07
CA ASP A 12 -4.16 -38.01 17.07
C ASP A 12 -4.89 -37.22 15.97
N LYS A 13 -6.16 -37.60 15.72
CA LYS A 13 -7.00 -36.99 14.69
C LYS A 13 -7.19 -35.47 14.90
N LEU A 14 -7.31 -34.99 16.15
CA LEU A 14 -7.56 -33.57 16.41
C LEU A 14 -6.30 -32.75 16.14
N LYS A 15 -5.13 -33.21 16.59
CA LYS A 15 -3.85 -32.56 16.28
C LYS A 15 -3.53 -32.62 14.78
N ALA A 16 -3.84 -33.72 14.10
CA ALA A 16 -3.72 -33.82 12.65
C ALA A 16 -4.65 -32.81 11.94
N LYS A 17 -5.91 -32.70 12.36
CA LYS A 17 -6.87 -31.73 11.83
C LYS A 17 -6.42 -30.29 12.07
N PHE A 18 -5.89 -30.01 13.25
CA PHE A 18 -5.36 -28.69 13.62
C PHE A 18 -4.24 -28.25 12.67
N ILE A 19 -3.24 -29.11 12.47
CA ILE A 19 -2.07 -28.82 11.62
C ILE A 19 -2.45 -28.81 10.13
N ALA A 20 -3.12 -29.85 9.64
CA ALA A 20 -3.47 -29.97 8.22
C ALA A 20 -4.49 -28.91 7.80
N GLY A 21 -5.43 -28.56 8.68
CA GLY A 21 -6.43 -27.54 8.44
C GLY A 21 -5.94 -26.10 8.69
N ARG A 22 -4.70 -25.92 9.16
CA ARG A 22 -4.15 -24.59 9.54
C ARG A 22 -5.11 -23.81 10.45
N ILE A 23 -5.68 -24.50 11.44
CA ILE A 23 -6.69 -23.91 12.32
C ILE A 23 -6.02 -22.87 13.21
N ILE A 24 -6.59 -21.67 13.26
CA ILE A 24 -6.18 -20.61 14.19
C ILE A 24 -7.01 -20.77 15.47
N PRO A 25 -6.40 -21.04 16.65
CA PRO A 25 -7.12 -21.09 17.91
C PRO A 25 -7.79 -19.75 18.22
N ALA A 26 -9.03 -19.79 18.68
CA ALA A 26 -9.77 -18.61 19.09
C ALA A 26 -10.66 -18.93 20.29
N ILE A 27 -10.83 -17.95 21.17
CA ILE A 27 -11.72 -18.03 22.33
C ILE A 27 -12.36 -16.66 22.55
N ALA A 28 -13.62 -16.64 22.96
CA ALA A 28 -14.42 -15.43 23.09
C ALA A 28 -13.81 -14.37 24.02
N THR A 29 -13.08 -14.79 25.07
CA THR A 29 -12.45 -13.87 26.03
C THR A 29 -11.38 -12.99 25.38
N ALA A 30 -10.51 -13.57 24.54
CA ALA A 30 -9.49 -12.81 23.81
C ALA A 30 -10.12 -11.87 22.78
N THR A 31 -11.18 -12.32 22.09
CA THR A 31 -11.92 -11.49 21.13
C THR A 31 -12.61 -10.32 21.82
N ALA A 32 -13.36 -10.56 22.90
CA ALA A 32 -14.07 -9.51 23.64
C ALA A 32 -13.11 -8.44 24.19
N MET A 33 -11.96 -8.87 24.73
CA MET A 33 -10.91 -7.97 25.18
C MET A 33 -10.36 -7.12 24.02
N ALA A 34 -9.97 -7.75 22.90
CA ALA A 34 -9.45 -7.03 21.74
C ALA A 34 -10.45 -6.01 21.19
N THR A 35 -11.73 -6.39 21.07
CA THR A 35 -12.80 -5.48 20.63
C THR A 35 -12.99 -4.33 21.60
N GLY A 36 -12.99 -4.58 22.92
CA GLY A 36 -13.11 -3.53 23.93
C GLY A 36 -11.99 -2.49 23.81
N LEU A 37 -10.74 -2.94 23.63
CA LEU A 37 -9.59 -2.05 23.43
C LEU A 37 -9.70 -1.24 22.13
N VAL A 38 -10.16 -1.85 21.03
CA VAL A 38 -10.43 -1.13 19.78
C VAL A 38 -11.50 -0.06 19.95
N CYS A 39 -12.57 -0.35 20.69
CA CYS A 39 -13.62 0.63 20.99
C CYS A 39 -13.11 1.82 21.80
N LEU A 40 -12.11 1.63 22.68
CA LEU A 40 -11.48 2.74 23.40
C LEU A 40 -10.71 3.68 22.46
N GLU A 41 -9.94 3.14 21.50
CA GLU A 41 -9.24 3.97 20.50
C GLU A 41 -10.23 4.65 19.55
N LEU A 42 -11.37 4.01 19.23
CA LEU A 42 -12.42 4.59 18.41
C LEU A 42 -12.96 5.90 19.00
N TYR A 43 -13.10 6.01 20.32
CA TYR A 43 -13.52 7.26 20.95
C TYR A 43 -12.57 8.42 20.66
N LYS A 44 -11.25 8.16 20.66
CA LYS A 44 -10.24 9.18 20.33
C LYS A 44 -10.34 9.61 18.87
N VAL A 45 -10.52 8.65 17.97
CA VAL A 45 -10.70 8.94 16.53
C VAL A 45 -11.94 9.81 16.30
N LEU A 46 -13.06 9.49 16.95
CA LEU A 46 -14.31 10.25 16.80
C LEU A 46 -14.26 11.63 17.44
N ALA A 47 -13.58 11.79 18.58
CA ALA A 47 -13.41 13.09 19.23
C ALA A 47 -12.54 14.05 18.40
N GLY A 48 -11.57 13.51 17.65
CA GLY A 48 -10.63 14.30 16.85
C GLY A 48 -9.65 15.12 17.70
N GLY A 49 -8.67 15.76 17.06
CA GLY A 49 -7.71 16.66 17.74
C GLY A 49 -6.68 15.98 18.65
N HIS A 50 -6.67 14.66 18.73
CA HIS A 50 -5.69 13.88 19.49
C HIS A 50 -4.34 13.79 18.78
N LYS A 51 -3.26 13.89 19.54
CA LYS A 51 -1.88 13.69 19.05
C LYS A 51 -1.59 12.19 18.92
N VAL A 52 -0.57 11.82 18.16
CA VAL A 52 -0.12 10.41 18.02
C VAL A 52 0.17 9.78 19.39
N GLU A 53 0.75 10.57 20.30
CA GLU A 53 1.06 10.21 21.69
C GLU A 53 -0.17 9.87 22.54
N ASP A 54 -1.40 10.21 22.11
CA ASP A 54 -2.62 9.85 22.83
C ASP A 54 -3.11 8.43 22.47
N TYR A 55 -2.69 7.90 21.31
CA TYR A 55 -3.10 6.60 20.82
C TYR A 55 -2.26 5.47 21.41
N ARG A 56 -2.85 4.26 21.52
CA ARG A 56 -2.15 3.10 22.07
C ARG A 56 -2.36 1.85 21.21
N ASN A 57 -1.27 1.30 20.70
CA ASN A 57 -1.23 -0.08 20.24
C ASN A 57 -1.13 -1.00 21.46
N THR A 58 -2.14 -1.85 21.67
CA THR A 58 -2.17 -2.77 22.82
C THR A 58 -1.86 -4.20 22.39
N PHE A 59 -0.86 -4.80 23.02
CA PHE A 59 -0.46 -6.20 22.89
C PHE A 59 -0.84 -6.92 24.17
N ALA A 60 -1.58 -8.03 24.04
CA ALA A 60 -2.08 -8.77 25.20
C ALA A 60 -1.86 -10.27 25.06
N ASN A 61 -1.46 -10.91 26.15
CA ASN A 61 -1.39 -12.36 26.29
C ASN A 61 -2.07 -12.78 27.60
N LEU A 62 -3.32 -13.23 27.49
CA LEU A 62 -4.15 -13.64 28.62
C LEU A 62 -3.69 -14.92 29.32
N ALA A 63 -2.79 -15.71 28.71
CA ALA A 63 -2.20 -16.86 29.39
C ALA A 63 -1.15 -16.45 30.44
N LEU A 64 -0.48 -15.30 30.25
CA LEU A 64 0.52 -14.72 31.15
C LEU A 64 0.01 -13.46 31.89
N PRO A 65 -1.30 -13.25 31.92
CA PRO A 65 -1.94 -11.92 32.13
C PRO A 65 -1.13 -10.68 31.70
N LEU A 66 -0.44 -10.73 30.55
CA LEU A 66 0.45 -9.66 30.10
C LEU A 66 -0.31 -8.66 29.23
N PHE A 67 -0.17 -7.37 29.56
CA PHE A 67 -0.64 -6.25 28.75
C PHE A 67 0.52 -5.28 28.53
N SER A 68 0.80 -4.96 27.27
CA SER A 68 1.80 -3.98 26.88
C SER A 68 1.17 -2.98 25.93
N MET A 69 1.35 -1.70 26.21
CA MET A 69 0.83 -0.63 25.38
C MET A 69 2.00 0.20 24.86
N ALA A 70 1.97 0.50 23.57
CA ALA A 70 2.99 1.31 22.90
C ALA A 70 2.33 2.41 22.08
N GLU A 71 3.01 3.54 21.96
CA GLU A 71 2.62 4.59 21.03
C GLU A 71 2.75 4.09 19.57
N PRO A 72 1.82 4.48 18.68
CA PRO A 72 1.98 4.22 17.26
C PRO A 72 3.22 4.91 16.70
N VAL A 73 3.92 4.22 15.80
CA VAL A 73 5.07 4.79 15.12
C VAL A 73 4.57 5.89 14.16
N PRO A 74 5.10 7.13 14.24
CA PRO A 74 4.75 8.17 13.29
C PRO A 74 5.16 7.76 11.87
N PRO A 75 4.46 8.25 10.83
CA PRO A 75 4.82 7.91 9.46
C PRO A 75 6.21 8.45 9.11
N ASN A 76 6.97 7.66 8.34
CA ASN A 76 8.24 8.12 7.80
C ASN A 76 8.00 9.31 6.85
N VAL A 77 8.66 10.43 7.15
CA VAL A 77 8.61 11.63 6.31
C VAL A 77 9.76 11.57 5.31
N MET A 78 9.42 11.36 4.05
CA MET A 78 10.33 11.44 2.93
C MET A 78 10.54 12.91 2.59
N LYS A 79 11.80 13.33 2.42
CA LYS A 79 12.16 14.70 2.07
C LYS A 79 12.95 14.68 0.78
N HIS A 80 12.55 15.56 -0.13
CA HIS A 80 13.21 15.71 -1.41
C HIS A 80 13.08 17.17 -1.85
N GLN A 81 14.23 17.84 -2.00
CA GLN A 81 14.31 19.28 -2.24
C GLN A 81 13.48 20.06 -1.18
N ASP A 82 12.61 20.97 -1.60
CA ASP A 82 11.73 21.74 -0.72
C ASP A 82 10.41 21.03 -0.37
N ARG A 83 10.27 19.75 -0.73
CA ARG A 83 9.03 18.98 -0.54
C ARG A 83 9.24 17.86 0.46
N SER A 84 8.18 17.58 1.20
CA SER A 84 8.12 16.44 2.11
C SER A 84 6.78 15.75 2.00
N TRP A 85 6.79 14.43 2.04
CA TRP A 85 5.59 13.61 2.01
C TRP A 85 5.74 12.38 2.89
N THR A 86 4.61 11.73 3.12
CA THR A 86 4.43 10.52 3.92
C THR A 86 3.66 9.48 3.10
N ILE A 87 3.47 8.29 3.67
CA ILE A 87 2.70 7.22 3.03
C ILE A 87 1.24 7.61 2.74
N TRP A 88 0.73 8.61 3.46
CA TRP A 88 -0.67 9.06 3.40
C TRP A 88 -0.90 10.10 2.32
N ASP A 89 0.17 10.70 1.79
CA ASP A 89 0.07 11.72 0.77
C ASP A 89 -0.24 11.10 -0.59
N ARG A 90 -0.96 11.87 -1.41
CA ARG A 90 -1.24 11.52 -2.80
C ARG A 90 -1.12 12.76 -3.67
N TRP A 91 -0.55 12.58 -4.85
CA TRP A 91 -0.47 13.64 -5.84
C TRP A 91 -1.65 13.56 -6.78
N ILE A 92 -2.54 14.54 -6.68
CA ILE A 92 -3.75 14.61 -7.48
C ILE A 92 -3.48 15.44 -8.72
N VAL A 93 -3.65 14.82 -9.89
CA VAL A 93 -3.58 15.52 -11.18
C VAL A 93 -4.96 15.51 -11.81
N LYS A 94 -5.47 16.70 -12.15
CA LYS A 94 -6.78 16.85 -12.79
C LYS A 94 -6.60 16.97 -14.29
N GLY A 95 -7.44 16.26 -15.03
CA GLY A 95 -7.41 16.24 -16.49
C GLY A 95 -7.06 14.87 -17.04
N ASP A 96 -7.54 14.61 -18.24
CA ASP A 96 -7.29 13.38 -18.98
C ASP A 96 -5.97 13.50 -19.75
N LEU A 97 -4.87 13.39 -19.00
CA LEU A 97 -3.51 13.65 -19.45
C LEU A 97 -2.97 12.56 -20.35
N THR A 98 -2.14 12.97 -21.30
CA THR A 98 -1.25 12.09 -22.05
C THR A 98 -0.04 11.68 -21.20
N LEU A 99 0.64 10.59 -21.58
CA LEU A 99 1.90 10.21 -20.94
C LEU A 99 2.95 11.33 -21.04
N ARG A 100 3.01 12.03 -22.18
CA ARG A 100 3.91 13.17 -22.38
C ARG A 100 3.65 14.29 -21.38
N GLU A 101 2.39 14.66 -21.19
CA GLU A 101 2.02 15.70 -20.23
C GLU A 101 2.29 15.26 -18.79
N LEU A 102 2.06 13.99 -18.45
CA LEU A 102 2.38 13.45 -17.12
C LEU A 102 3.88 13.48 -16.83
N LEU A 103 4.72 13.09 -17.80
CA LEU A 103 6.18 13.19 -17.68
C LEU A 103 6.64 14.66 -17.59
N GLY A 104 6.03 15.55 -18.37
CA GLY A 104 6.28 17.00 -18.27
C GLY A 104 5.94 17.55 -16.89
N TRP A 105 4.79 17.16 -16.33
CA TRP A 105 4.35 17.57 -15.00
C TRP A 105 5.30 17.10 -13.87
N LEU A 106 5.91 15.93 -14.02
CA LEU A 106 6.96 15.44 -13.11
C LEU A 106 8.29 16.17 -13.33
N LYS A 107 8.64 16.47 -14.58
CA LYS A 107 9.86 17.21 -14.91
C LYS A 107 9.82 18.65 -14.39
N ASP A 108 8.67 19.33 -14.48
CA ASP A 108 8.45 20.65 -13.89
C ASP A 108 8.62 20.64 -12.35
N LYS A 109 8.53 19.45 -11.75
CA LYS A 109 8.76 19.20 -10.34
C LYS A 109 10.21 18.84 -10.00
N GLY A 110 11.11 18.80 -10.99
CA GLY A 110 12.51 18.39 -10.83
C GLY A 110 12.71 16.88 -10.78
N LEU A 111 11.74 16.10 -11.28
CA LEU A 111 11.75 14.64 -11.21
C LEU A 111 11.75 14.03 -12.62
N ASN A 112 12.71 13.15 -12.88
CA ASN A 112 12.79 12.40 -14.12
C ASN A 112 12.16 11.02 -13.95
N ALA A 113 10.92 10.86 -14.38
CA ALA A 113 10.25 9.57 -14.33
C ALA A 113 10.76 8.61 -15.42
N TYR A 114 11.35 7.50 -14.99
CA TYR A 114 11.84 6.45 -15.88
C TYR A 114 10.90 5.25 -15.95
N SER A 115 9.93 5.10 -15.04
CA SER A 115 8.97 3.99 -15.04
C SER A 115 7.61 4.43 -14.50
N ILE A 116 6.53 4.12 -15.22
CA ILE A 116 5.13 4.39 -14.80
C ILE A 116 4.34 3.09 -14.93
N SER A 117 3.71 2.68 -13.84
CA SER A 117 2.92 1.45 -13.76
C SER A 117 1.54 1.71 -13.16
N SER A 118 0.55 0.93 -13.57
CA SER A 118 -0.76 0.87 -12.91
C SER A 118 -1.06 -0.57 -12.50
N GLY A 119 -1.13 -0.81 -11.20
CA GLY A 119 -1.17 -2.17 -10.64
C GLY A 119 0.06 -2.97 -11.07
N THR A 120 -0.16 -4.12 -11.69
CA THR A 120 0.90 -5.01 -12.20
C THR A 120 1.38 -4.66 -13.62
N SER A 121 0.76 -3.67 -14.26
CA SER A 121 0.96 -3.38 -15.68
C SER A 121 1.86 -2.16 -15.89
N LEU A 122 2.93 -2.35 -16.65
CA LEU A 122 3.90 -1.32 -17.00
C LEU A 122 3.39 -0.48 -18.18
N LEU A 123 3.06 0.79 -17.95
CA LEU A 123 2.54 1.70 -18.96
C LEU A 123 3.66 2.32 -19.79
N TYR A 124 4.70 2.79 -19.10
CA TYR A 124 5.86 3.45 -19.67
C TYR A 124 7.13 3.04 -18.92
N ASN A 125 8.23 2.91 -19.66
CA ASN A 125 9.57 2.76 -19.09
C ASN A 125 10.61 3.22 -20.12
N SER A 126 11.57 4.04 -19.69
CA SER A 126 12.57 4.71 -20.54
C SER A 126 13.50 3.73 -21.27
N MET A 127 13.71 2.53 -20.73
CA MET A 127 14.55 1.48 -21.33
C MET A 127 13.91 0.85 -22.57
N PHE A 128 12.59 0.95 -22.73
CA PHE A 128 11.88 0.36 -23.86
C PHE A 128 11.52 1.42 -24.92
N SER A 129 12.29 1.48 -26.00
CA SER A 129 12.05 2.39 -27.13
C SER A 129 10.65 2.29 -27.74
N ARG A 130 10.01 1.11 -27.67
CA ARG A 130 8.62 0.89 -28.12
C ARG A 130 7.59 1.72 -27.34
N HIS A 131 7.89 2.09 -26.10
CA HIS A 131 7.00 2.90 -25.27
C HIS A 131 6.96 4.37 -25.72
N ASN A 132 7.91 4.83 -26.53
CA ASN A 132 7.86 6.17 -27.13
C ASN A 132 6.66 6.36 -28.07
N ASN A 133 6.14 5.27 -28.65
CA ASN A 133 4.94 5.33 -29.49
C ASN A 133 3.64 5.57 -28.68
N ARG A 134 3.69 5.48 -27.34
CA ARG A 134 2.55 5.65 -26.43
C ARG A 134 2.47 7.06 -25.85
N MET A 135 3.45 7.92 -26.12
CA MET A 135 3.63 9.21 -25.44
C MET A 135 2.44 10.16 -25.61
N ASP A 136 1.83 10.16 -26.79
CA ASP A 136 0.70 11.04 -27.12
C ASP A 136 -0.66 10.41 -26.77
N ARG A 137 -0.66 9.22 -26.17
CA ARG A 137 -1.88 8.54 -25.72
C ARG A 137 -2.21 8.92 -24.30
N LYS A 138 -3.51 8.97 -24.01
CA LYS A 138 -4.04 9.24 -22.68
C LYS A 138 -3.73 8.09 -21.72
N VAL A 139 -3.37 8.43 -20.48
CA VAL A 139 -2.99 7.43 -19.47
C VAL A 139 -4.14 6.45 -19.21
N VAL A 140 -5.38 6.93 -19.17
CA VAL A 140 -6.58 6.11 -18.94
C VAL A 140 -6.78 5.08 -20.06
N ASP A 141 -6.55 5.47 -21.31
CA ASP A 141 -6.72 4.57 -22.45
C ASP A 141 -5.61 3.53 -22.51
N LEU A 142 -4.39 3.91 -22.13
CA LEU A 142 -3.28 2.98 -21.99
C LEU A 142 -3.51 1.95 -20.88
N ILE A 143 -4.11 2.35 -19.76
CA ILE A 143 -4.50 1.42 -18.70
C ILE A 143 -5.52 0.40 -19.22
N LYS A 144 -6.54 0.85 -19.96
CA LYS A 144 -7.54 -0.06 -20.53
C LYS A 144 -6.93 -1.06 -21.52
N GLU A 145 -5.98 -0.63 -22.35
CA GLU A 145 -5.38 -1.49 -23.36
C GLU A 145 -4.30 -2.43 -22.78
N VAL A 146 -3.35 -1.88 -22.04
CA VAL A 146 -2.16 -2.62 -21.57
C VAL A 146 -2.51 -3.45 -20.34
N ALA A 147 -3.21 -2.84 -19.37
CA ALA A 147 -3.60 -3.54 -18.15
C ALA A 147 -4.86 -4.39 -18.34
N LYS A 148 -5.57 -4.24 -19.47
CA LYS A 148 -6.87 -4.88 -19.74
C LYS A 148 -7.86 -4.67 -18.60
N VAL A 149 -7.74 -3.53 -17.93
CA VAL A 149 -8.60 -3.16 -16.80
C VAL A 149 -9.80 -2.41 -17.37
N GLU A 150 -10.99 -2.97 -17.17
CA GLU A 150 -12.22 -2.23 -17.39
C GLU A 150 -12.35 -1.15 -16.32
N VAL A 151 -12.44 0.10 -16.76
CA VAL A 151 -12.66 1.24 -15.86
C VAL A 151 -14.17 1.47 -15.75
N PRO A 152 -14.80 1.18 -14.60
CA PRO A 152 -16.24 1.34 -14.44
C PRO A 152 -16.67 2.79 -14.61
N LEU A 153 -17.91 3.03 -15.06
CA LEU A 153 -18.41 4.39 -15.32
C LEU A 153 -18.38 5.32 -14.10
N TYR A 154 -18.53 4.75 -12.89
CA TYR A 154 -18.48 5.49 -11.63
C TYR A 154 -17.05 5.88 -11.21
N ARG A 155 -16.02 5.24 -11.78
CA ARG A 155 -14.63 5.52 -11.44
C ARG A 155 -14.19 6.80 -12.17
N ARG A 156 -13.78 7.79 -11.38
CA ARG A 156 -13.38 9.13 -11.86
C ARG A 156 -11.88 9.36 -11.89
N HIS A 157 -11.11 8.48 -11.24
CA HIS A 157 -9.66 8.56 -11.20
C HIS A 157 -9.00 7.20 -11.41
N VAL A 158 -7.77 7.23 -11.90
CA VAL A 158 -6.86 6.09 -11.97
C VAL A 158 -5.62 6.40 -11.15
N ASP A 159 -5.06 5.37 -10.52
CA ASP A 159 -3.82 5.50 -9.75
C ASP A 159 -2.67 4.90 -10.54
N VAL A 160 -1.55 5.62 -10.53
CA VAL A 160 -0.29 5.19 -11.12
C VAL A 160 0.82 5.31 -10.10
N VAL A 161 1.68 4.29 -10.10
CA VAL A 161 2.94 4.27 -9.35
C VAL A 161 4.03 4.68 -10.32
N VAL A 162 4.87 5.62 -9.88
CA VAL A 162 5.89 6.21 -10.71
C VAL A 162 7.23 6.07 -10.00
N ALA A 163 8.22 5.55 -10.71
CA ALA A 163 9.61 5.56 -10.28
C ALA A 163 10.32 6.69 -11.03
N CYS A 164 11.01 7.53 -10.27
CA CYS A 164 11.69 8.72 -10.77
C CYS A 164 12.99 8.97 -10.04
N GLU A 165 13.90 9.63 -10.73
CA GLU A 165 15.19 10.10 -10.21
C GLU A 165 15.17 11.63 -10.04
N ASP A 166 15.99 12.18 -9.15
CA ASP A 166 16.26 13.62 -9.10
C ASP A 166 16.93 14.08 -10.41
N ASP A 167 16.40 15.13 -11.03
CA ASP A 167 16.96 15.70 -12.27
C ASP A 167 18.38 16.26 -12.09
N LYS A 168 18.80 16.60 -10.86
CA LYS A 168 20.13 17.15 -10.56
C LYS A 168 21.18 16.08 -10.28
N ASP A 169 20.85 15.15 -9.40
CA ASP A 169 21.82 14.21 -8.83
C ASP A 169 21.67 12.79 -9.39
N GLY A 170 20.57 12.47 -10.08
CA GLY A 170 20.30 11.16 -10.67
C GLY A 170 19.96 10.06 -9.66
N GLU A 171 19.78 10.41 -8.39
CA GLU A 171 19.41 9.48 -7.32
C GLU A 171 17.93 9.13 -7.38
N ASP A 172 17.59 7.86 -7.11
CA ASP A 172 16.20 7.37 -7.05
C ASP A 172 15.41 8.07 -5.92
N VAL A 173 14.17 8.45 -6.23
CA VAL A 173 13.27 9.15 -5.30
C VAL A 173 11.91 8.46 -5.27
N ASP A 174 11.53 7.93 -4.11
CA ASP A 174 10.16 7.42 -3.95
C ASP A 174 9.17 8.56 -3.75
N ILE A 175 8.24 8.69 -4.68
CA ILE A 175 7.21 9.72 -4.65
C ILE A 175 5.85 9.16 -4.21
N PRO A 176 4.92 10.03 -3.76
CA PRO A 176 3.56 9.62 -3.43
C PRO A 176 2.84 9.01 -4.62
N LEU A 177 1.79 8.22 -4.32
CA LEU A 177 0.89 7.71 -5.34
C LEU A 177 0.28 8.85 -6.15
N VAL A 178 0.31 8.75 -7.47
CA VAL A 178 -0.25 9.75 -8.37
C VAL A 178 -1.64 9.31 -8.80
N SER A 179 -2.66 10.10 -8.43
CA SER A 179 -4.05 9.88 -8.79
C SER A 179 -4.47 10.86 -9.89
N ILE A 180 -4.78 10.33 -11.07
CA ILE A 180 -5.19 11.10 -12.25
C ILE A 180 -6.70 11.10 -12.33
N TYR A 181 -7.33 12.27 -12.11
CA TYR A 181 -8.76 12.49 -12.20
C TYR A 181 -9.14 12.92 -13.61
N PHE A 182 -9.72 12.00 -14.37
CA PHE A 182 -10.10 12.19 -15.76
C PHE A 182 -11.59 12.53 -15.94
N ARG A 183 -12.39 12.52 -14.86
CA ARG A 183 -13.83 12.86 -14.82
C ARG A 183 -14.22 13.59 -13.53
#